data_AF-A0A7Y3G7M3-F1
#
_entry.id   AF-A0A7Y3G7M3-F1
#
_cell.length_a   1.000
_cell.length_b   1.000
_cell.length_c   1.000
_cell.angle_alpha   90.00
_cell.angle_beta   90.00
_cell.angle_gamma   90.00
#
_symmetry.space_group_name_H-M   'P 1'
#
loop_
_entity.id
_entity.type
_entity.pdbx_description
1 polymer ?
#
loop_
_entity_poly.entity_id
_entity_poly.type
_entity_poly.pdbx_seq_one_letter_code
_entity_poly.pdbx_strand_id
1 'polypeptide(L)' 'DEEKVTIDFAFATVCSISDIKKGDVFTKDNIWVKRPGTGEILAEEFDSIIGRSAKHDVKNDQQLTWNDIE' A
#
# COMPACT_ATOMS: atom_id res chain seq x y z
N ASP A 1 -26.72 6.11 9.96
CA ASP A 1 -25.86 4.92 9.85
C ASP A 1 -24.75 5.14 8.82
N GLU A 2 -23.71 5.89 9.19
CA GLU A 2 -22.49 6.09 8.38
C GLU A 2 -21.39 5.06 8.69
N GLU A 3 -21.67 4.06 9.53
CA GLU A 3 -20.65 3.18 10.11
C GLU A 3 -20.32 1.94 9.27
N LYS A 4 -21.07 1.65 8.20
CA LYS A 4 -20.80 0.45 7.38
C LYS A 4 -19.65 0.59 6.40
N VAL A 5 -19.26 1.81 6.03
CA VAL A 5 -18.19 2.00 5.03
C VAL A 5 -16.81 1.91 5.71
N THR A 6 -16.69 2.33 6.96
CA THR A 6 -15.42 2.35 7.73
C THR A 6 -14.87 0.95 7.99
N ILE A 7 -15.73 -0.05 8.17
CA ILE A 7 -15.33 -1.43 8.47
C ILE A 7 -14.59 -2.10 7.32
N ASP A 8 -15.04 -1.92 6.07
CA ASP A 8 -14.44 -2.62 4.93
C ASP A 8 -13.05 -2.06 4.56
N PHE A 9 -12.77 -0.80 4.90
CA PHE A 9 -11.44 -0.19 4.73
C PHE A 9 -10.47 -0.54 5.86
N ALA A 10 -10.95 -0.74 7.10
CA ALA A 10 -10.13 -1.13 8.24
C ALA A 10 -9.45 -2.51 8.05
N PHE A 11 -9.92 -3.33 7.10
CA PHE A 11 -9.37 -4.65 6.81
C PHE A 11 -8.65 -4.75 5.47
N ALA A 12 -8.24 -3.63 4.86
CA ALA A 12 -7.43 -3.64 3.65
C ALA A 12 -6.04 -3.09 3.93
N THR A 13 -5.03 -3.65 3.25
CA THR A 13 -3.63 -3.23 3.35
C THR A 13 -3.05 -2.90 2.01
N VAL A 14 -2.07 -2.02 1.99
CA VAL A 14 -1.40 -1.58 0.77
C VAL A 14 -0.48 -2.68 0.27
N CYS A 15 -0.58 -2.99 -1.01
CA CYS A 15 0.28 -3.91 -1.73
C CYS A 15 0.69 -3.32 -3.09
N SER A 16 1.79 -3.82 -3.63
CA SER A 16 2.17 -3.56 -5.00
C SER A 16 1.26 -4.31 -5.99
N ILE A 17 0.98 -3.66 -7.12
CA ILE A 17 0.27 -4.26 -8.27
C ILE A 17 1.17 -4.30 -9.52
N SER A 18 2.43 -3.92 -9.37
CA SER A 18 3.49 -3.96 -10.38
C SER A 18 4.84 -4.06 -9.68
N ASP A 19 5.89 -4.42 -10.42
CA ASP A 19 7.25 -4.40 -9.90
C ASP A 19 7.72 -2.94 -9.73
N ILE A 20 8.16 -2.59 -8.52
CA ILE A 20 8.63 -1.26 -8.15
C ILE A 20 10.10 -1.40 -7.79
N LYS A 21 10.98 -0.67 -8.47
CA LYS A 21 12.41 -0.76 -8.17
C LYS A 21 12.79 0.20 -7.07
N LYS A 22 13.93 -0.06 -6.43
CA LYS A 22 14.54 0.89 -5.50
C LYS A 22 14.68 2.27 -6.16
N GLY A 23 14.13 3.29 -5.51
CA GLY A 23 14.11 4.68 -5.95
C GLY A 23 12.91 5.05 -6.81
N ASP A 24 12.07 4.11 -7.22
CA ASP A 24 10.81 4.41 -7.92
C ASP A 24 9.80 5.05 -6.97
N VAL A 25 8.92 5.89 -7.53
CA VAL A 25 7.88 6.60 -6.77
C VAL A 25 6.61 5.74 -6.69
N PHE A 26 6.04 5.63 -5.50
CA PHE A 26 4.75 5.00 -5.28
C PHE A 26 3.60 5.86 -5.84
N THR A 27 2.77 5.24 -6.66
CA THR A 27 1.67 5.87 -7.39
C THR A 27 0.47 4.94 -7.45
N LYS A 28 -0.70 5.48 -7.78
CA LYS A 28 -1.95 4.70 -7.87
C LYS A 28 -1.92 3.65 -8.99
N ASP A 29 -0.95 3.74 -9.88
CA ASP A 29 -0.71 2.78 -10.97
C ASP A 29 0.17 1.60 -10.56
N ASN A 30 1.00 1.73 -9.52
CA ASN A 30 1.91 0.67 -9.07
C ASN A 30 1.58 0.09 -7.69
N ILE A 31 0.77 0.77 -6.88
CA ILE A 31 0.26 0.27 -5.60
C ILE A 31 -1.26 0.31 -5.52
N TRP A 32 -1.84 -0.61 -4.76
CA TRP A 32 -3.26 -0.67 -4.48
C TRP A 32 -3.54 -1.25 -3.10
N VAL A 33 -4.80 -1.23 -2.65
CA VAL A 33 -5.22 -1.84 -1.38
C VAL A 33 -5.94 -3.17 -1.63
N LYS A 34 -5.51 -4.24 -0.95
CA LYS A 34 -6.11 -5.57 -1.03
C LYS A 34 -6.36 -6.17 0.35
N ARG A 35 -7.22 -7.19 0.41
CA ARG A 35 -7.45 -8.04 1.59
C ARG A 35 -6.56 -9.28 1.52
N PRO A 36 -6.15 -9.86 2.65
CA PRO A 36 -6.48 -9.51 4.04
C PRO A 36 -5.73 -8.27 4.56
N GLY A 37 -6.34 -7.54 5.49
CA GLY A 37 -5.77 -6.36 6.15
C GLY A 37 -4.79 -6.68 7.28
N THR A 38 -3.98 -7.73 7.10
CA THR A 38 -2.99 -8.18 8.07
C THR A 38 -1.58 -7.69 7.77
N GLY A 39 -1.39 -7.01 6.65
CA GLY A 39 -0.16 -6.29 6.32
C GLY A 39 0.11 -5.10 7.24
N GLU A 40 1.34 -4.59 7.20
CA GLU A 40 1.81 -3.55 8.11
C GLU A 40 1.22 -2.16 7.79
N ILE A 41 0.94 -1.89 6.52
CA ILE A 41 0.38 -0.62 6.07
C ILE A 41 -1.08 -0.79 5.71
N LEU A 42 -1.95 -0.15 6.47
CA LEU A 42 -3.40 -0.15 6.28
C LEU A 42 -3.81 0.76 5.10
N ALA A 43 -5.00 0.51 4.56
CA ALA A 43 -5.54 1.28 3.44
C ALA A 43 -5.72 2.79 3.73
N GLU A 44 -5.87 3.17 5.00
CA GLU A 44 -5.93 4.57 5.43
C GLU A 44 -4.64 5.34 5.12
N GLU A 45 -3.49 4.66 5.15
CA GLU A 45 -2.19 5.27 4.90
C GLU A 45 -1.85 5.35 3.41
N PHE A 46 -2.68 4.77 2.53
CA PHE A 46 -2.40 4.70 1.08
C PHE A 46 -2.02 6.05 0.48
N ASP A 47 -2.78 7.10 0.77
CA ASP A 47 -2.53 8.44 0.21
C ASP A 47 -1.23 9.06 0.75
N SER A 48 -0.83 8.74 1.99
CA SER A 48 0.45 9.17 2.61
C SER A 48 1.68 8.58 1.92
N ILE A 49 1.52 7.45 1.23
CA ILE A 49 2.59 6.74 0.50
C ILE A 49 2.72 7.29 -0.92
N ILE A 50 1.64 7.81 -1.52
CA ILE A 50 1.69 8.35 -2.87
C ILE A 50 2.70 9.50 -2.93
N GLY A 51 3.64 9.41 -3.88
CA GLY A 51 4.73 10.38 -4.02
C GLY A 51 5.98 10.05 -3.19
N ARG A 52 5.96 9.00 -2.35
CA ARG A 52 7.15 8.49 -1.68
C ARG A 52 7.99 7.61 -2.61
N SER A 53 9.27 7.49 -2.30
CA SER A 53 10.19 6.63 -3.05
C SER A 53 10.38 5.27 -2.37
N ALA A 54 10.60 4.23 -3.16
CA ALA A 54 10.88 2.89 -2.67
C ALA A 54 12.32 2.77 -2.14
N LYS A 55 12.50 2.31 -0.90
CA LYS A 55 13.82 2.06 -0.28
C LYS A 55 14.54 0.85 -0.87
N HIS A 56 13.79 -0.12 -1.37
CA HIS A 56 14.29 -1.34 -2.02
C HIS A 56 13.34 -1.80 -3.14
N ASP A 57 13.71 -2.85 -3.85
CA ASP A 57 12.87 -3.43 -4.89
C ASP A 57 11.67 -4.19 -4.28
N VAL A 58 10.47 -3.85 -4.72
CA VAL A 58 9.21 -4.48 -4.32
C VAL A 58 8.65 -5.24 -5.51
N LYS A 59 8.41 -6.54 -5.35
CA LYS A 59 7.83 -7.36 -6.42
C LYS A 59 6.33 -7.10 -6.54
N ASN A 60 5.76 -7.39 -7.71
CA ASN A 60 4.30 -7.41 -7.86
C ASN A 60 3.62 -8.37 -6.86
N ASP A 61 2.44 -7.99 -6.38
CA ASP A 61 1.58 -8.74 -5.45
C ASP A 61 2.20 -8.94 -4.06
N GLN A 62 3.08 -8.02 -3.66
CA GLN A 62 3.73 -8.01 -2.36
C GLN A 62 3.08 -6.95 -1.46
N GLN A 63 2.77 -7.29 -0.21
CA GLN A 63 2.32 -6.30 0.78
C GLN A 63 3.47 -5.35 1.11
N LEU A 64 3.17 -4.05 1.13
CA LEU A 64 4.14 -3.01 1.45
C LEU A 64 4.29 -2.87 2.96
N THR A 65 5.51 -2.62 3.40
CA THR A 65 5.89 -2.34 4.79
C THR A 65 6.53 -0.96 4.88
N TRP A 66 6.61 -0.39 6.08
CA TRP A 66 7.25 0.92 6.25
C TRP A 66 8.73 0.90 5.89
N ASN A 67 9.34 -0.28 5.89
CA ASN A 67 10.72 -0.46 5.46
C ASN A 67 10.90 -0.38 3.93
N ASP A 68 9.83 -0.56 3.15
CA ASP A 68 9.83 -0.37 1.70
C ASP A 68 9.80 1.12 1.30
N ILE A 69 9.43 2.03 2.21
CA ILE A 69 9.09 3.44 1.91
C ILE A 69 10.12 4.39 2.50
N GLU A 70 10.57 5.39 1.72
CA GLU A 70 11.52 6.43 2.17
C GLU A 70 10.94 7.56 3.02
#